data_AF-A0A6V7HYZ1-F1
#
_entry.id   AF-A0A6V7HYZ1-F1
#
_cell.length_a   1.000
_cell.length_b   1.000
_cell.length_c   1.000
_cell.angle_alpha   90.00
_cell.angle_beta   90.00
_cell.angle_gamma   90.00
#
_symmetry.space_group_name_H-M   'P 1'
#
loop_
_entity.id
_entity.type
_entity.pdbx_description
1 polymer ?
#
loop_
_entity_poly.entity_id
_entity_poly.type
_entity_poly.pdbx_seq_one_letter_code
_entity_poly.pdbx_strand_id
1 'polypeptide(L)'
;YVTSWMETRAGSERANLLILFDKYIPALLEASKTKFKKITPIPDICYIQMLCNLLDCFLISENLPSECPKEWTELYFAFSCIWAFGSSTFKDQLIDWRNEFSKWWLNEFKTIKFPPSGTIFDYYIDNDTKKFLPWNERLEIFQLDMDIPLQ
;
A
#
# COMPACT_ATOMS: atom_id res chain seq x y z
N TYR A 1 8.32 15.83 -9.81
CA TYR A 1 8.18 15.40 -8.41
C TYR A 1 8.96 14.12 -8.13
N VAL A 2 8.58 12.96 -8.68
CA VAL A 2 9.27 11.66 -8.41
C VAL A 2 10.77 11.74 -8.65
N THR A 3 11.22 12.34 -9.75
CA THR A 3 12.67 12.50 -10.04
C THR A 3 13.41 13.22 -8.90
N SER A 4 12.85 14.31 -8.38
CA SER A 4 13.45 15.07 -7.27
C SER A 4 13.39 14.29 -5.96
N TRP A 5 12.33 13.54 -5.70
CA TRP A 5 12.27 12.64 -4.55
C TRP A 5 13.28 11.49 -4.66
N MET A 6 13.49 10.94 -5.85
CA MET A 6 14.49 9.89 -6.09
C MET A 6 15.93 10.38 -5.86
N GLU A 7 16.19 11.67 -6.04
CA GLU A 7 17.51 12.28 -5.81
C GLU A 7 17.86 12.36 -4.31
N THR A 8 16.89 12.28 -3.40
CA THR A 8 17.14 12.25 -1.96
C THR A 8 17.51 10.85 -1.44
N ARG A 9 17.39 9.82 -2.29
CA ARG A 9 17.63 8.40 -1.94
C ARG A 9 19.06 7.96 -2.25
N ALA A 10 19.52 6.92 -1.56
CA ALA A 10 20.83 6.34 -1.82
C ALA A 10 20.90 5.73 -3.24
N GLY A 11 22.08 5.75 -3.88
CA GLY A 11 22.22 5.36 -5.29
C GLY A 11 21.76 3.92 -5.61
N SER A 12 22.04 2.97 -4.73
CA SER A 12 21.62 1.57 -4.87
C SER A 12 20.11 1.39 -4.69
N GLU A 13 19.53 2.08 -3.71
CA GLU A 13 18.09 2.11 -3.44
C GLU A 13 17.33 2.73 -4.62
N ARG A 14 17.81 3.87 -5.12
CA ARG A 14 17.23 4.60 -6.26
C ARG A 14 17.05 3.72 -7.50
N ALA A 15 18.07 2.94 -7.86
CA ALA A 15 18.01 2.07 -9.03
C ALA A 15 16.91 1.00 -8.88
N ASN A 16 16.77 0.41 -7.69
CA ASN A 16 15.72 -0.55 -7.41
C ASN A 16 14.32 0.09 -7.46
N LEU A 17 14.17 1.27 -6.85
CA LEU A 17 12.90 2.00 -6.83
C LEU A 17 12.45 2.39 -8.24
N LEU A 18 13.35 2.83 -9.13
CA LEU A 18 12.99 3.15 -10.52
C LEU A 18 12.34 1.95 -11.23
N ILE A 19 12.90 0.75 -11.08
CA ILE A 19 12.33 -0.49 -11.64
C ILE A 19 10.93 -0.75 -11.08
N LEU A 20 10.72 -0.52 -9.78
CA LEU A 20 9.42 -0.71 -9.13
C LEU A 20 8.39 0.34 -9.56
N PHE A 21 8.80 1.59 -9.74
CA PHE A 21 7.93 2.64 -10.28
C PHE A 21 7.46 2.27 -11.70
N ASP A 22 8.38 1.85 -12.58
CA ASP A 22 8.06 1.43 -13.94
C ASP A 22 7.16 0.18 -13.97
N LYS A 23 7.36 -0.74 -13.03
CA LYS A 23 6.59 -1.98 -12.92
C LYS A 23 5.14 -1.75 -12.46
N TYR A 24 4.92 -0.91 -11.44
CA TYR A 24 3.62 -0.83 -10.76
C TYR A 24 2.77 0.38 -11.19
N ILE A 25 3.40 1.54 -11.38
CA ILE A 25 2.68 2.81 -11.45
C ILE A 25 1.86 3.01 -12.72
N PRO A 26 2.35 2.64 -13.93
CA PRO A 26 1.55 2.80 -15.14
C PRO A 26 0.21 2.06 -15.06
N ALA A 27 0.22 0.80 -14.62
CA ALA A 27 -0.99 -0.01 -14.46
C ALA A 27 -1.92 0.54 -13.38
N LEU A 28 -1.37 1.02 -12.26
CA LEU A 28 -2.15 1.61 -11.17
C LEU A 28 -2.84 2.90 -11.57
N LEU A 29 -2.14 3.81 -12.26
CA LEU A 29 -2.73 5.07 -12.73
C LEU A 29 -3.86 4.81 -13.73
N GLU A 30 -3.66 3.88 -14.66
CA GLU A 30 -4.66 3.52 -15.66
C GLU A 30 -5.89 2.88 -15.00
N ALA A 31 -5.69 1.86 -14.17
CA ALA A 31 -6.78 1.19 -13.47
C ALA A 31 -7.56 2.15 -12.55
N SER A 32 -6.86 3.07 -11.90
CA SER A 32 -7.47 4.09 -11.04
C SER A 32 -8.36 5.06 -11.82
N LYS A 33 -8.15 5.25 -13.12
CA LYS A 33 -9.02 6.11 -13.95
C LYS A 33 -10.20 5.36 -14.53
N THR A 34 -10.01 4.10 -14.87
CA THR A 34 -10.95 3.37 -15.73
C THR A 34 -11.71 2.25 -15.04
N LYS A 35 -11.19 1.68 -13.94
CA LYS A 35 -11.73 0.46 -13.33
C LYS A 35 -12.45 0.68 -12.01
N PHE A 36 -12.16 1.76 -11.28
CA PHE A 36 -12.65 1.95 -9.92
C PHE A 36 -13.30 3.30 -9.69
N LYS A 37 -14.36 3.30 -8.88
CA LYS A 37 -14.97 4.52 -8.36
C LYS A 37 -14.28 4.95 -7.07
N LYS A 38 -14.11 6.27 -6.94
CA LYS A 38 -13.48 6.92 -5.79
C LYS A 38 -14.50 7.81 -5.10
N ILE A 39 -14.29 8.07 -3.81
CA ILE A 39 -15.15 8.97 -3.03
C ILE A 39 -15.17 10.38 -3.66
N THR A 40 -14.01 10.82 -4.13
CA THR A 40 -13.83 12.11 -4.80
C THR A 40 -12.86 11.96 -5.97
N PRO A 41 -12.93 12.83 -7.00
CA PRO A 41 -11.85 12.94 -7.98
C PRO A 41 -10.53 13.24 -7.30
N ILE A 42 -9.49 12.49 -7.66
CA ILE A 42 -8.12 12.66 -7.14
C ILE A 42 -7.18 12.74 -8.34
N PRO A 43 -6.40 13.84 -8.48
CA PRO A 43 -5.38 13.97 -9.50
C PRO A 43 -4.28 12.91 -9.37
N ASP A 44 -3.73 12.46 -10.49
CA ASP A 44 -2.65 11.46 -10.54
C ASP A 44 -1.47 11.78 -9.61
N ILE A 45 -1.06 13.05 -9.58
CA ILE A 45 0.05 13.51 -8.75
C ILE A 45 -0.17 13.26 -7.25
N CYS A 46 -1.41 13.32 -6.76
CA CYS A 46 -1.72 13.10 -5.35
C CYS A 46 -1.45 11.64 -4.94
N TYR A 47 -1.73 10.68 -5.82
CA TYR A 47 -1.39 9.28 -5.59
C TYR A 47 0.12 9.07 -5.48
N ILE A 48 0.85 9.72 -6.38
CA ILE A 48 2.31 9.62 -6.42
C ILE A 48 2.95 10.27 -5.19
N GLN A 49 2.44 11.43 -4.75
CA GLN A 49 2.89 12.07 -3.52
C GLN A 49 2.58 11.21 -2.29
N MET A 50 1.37 10.65 -2.20
CA MET A 50 1.00 9.74 -1.11
C MET A 50 1.92 8.51 -1.09
N LEU A 51 2.20 7.91 -2.25
CA LEU A 51 3.14 6.80 -2.36
C LEU A 51 4.53 7.19 -1.84
N CYS A 52 5.11 8.30 -2.32
CA CYS A 52 6.43 8.76 -1.87
C CYS A 52 6.45 8.99 -0.35
N ASN A 53 5.40 9.61 0.21
CA ASN A 53 5.30 9.84 1.66
C ASN A 53 5.25 8.51 2.45
N LEU A 54 4.50 7.52 1.97
CA LEU A 54 4.46 6.19 2.61
C LEU A 54 5.82 5.49 2.50
N LEU A 55 6.50 5.60 1.36
CA LEU A 55 7.84 5.05 1.18
C LEU A 55 8.86 5.75 2.10
N ASP A 56 8.72 7.05 2.40
CA ASP A 56 9.53 7.72 3.42
C ASP A 56 9.34 7.09 4.80
N CYS A 57 8.12 6.64 5.13
CA CYS A 57 7.85 5.95 6.40
C CYS A 57 8.36 4.50 6.42
N PHE A 58 8.28 3.77 5.31
CA PHE A 58 8.59 2.33 5.29
C PHE A 58 10.03 2.00 4.91
N LEU A 59 10.66 2.78 4.03
CA LEU A 59 12.03 2.56 3.56
C LEU A 59 13.06 3.15 4.55
N ILE A 60 12.95 2.74 5.81
CA ILE A 60 13.85 3.10 6.90
C ILE A 60 14.76 1.92 7.26
N SER A 61 15.91 2.20 7.86
CA SER A 61 16.91 1.16 8.20
C SER A 61 16.40 0.07 9.14
N GLU A 62 15.41 0.37 9.98
CA GLU A 62 14.77 -0.60 10.87
C GLU A 62 13.99 -1.67 10.09
N ASN A 63 13.30 -1.26 9.02
CA ASN A 63 12.57 -2.17 8.16
C ASN A 63 13.47 -2.83 7.11
N LEU A 64 14.43 -2.06 6.57
CA LEU A 64 15.32 -2.46 5.48
C LEU A 64 16.78 -2.21 5.90
N PRO A 65 17.39 -3.15 6.64
CA PRO A 65 18.79 -3.04 7.00
C PRO A 65 19.70 -3.08 5.76
N SER A 66 20.94 -2.62 5.91
CA SER A 66 21.95 -2.66 4.84
C SER A 66 22.09 -4.10 4.33
N GLU A 67 22.09 -4.26 3.00
CA GLU A 67 22.13 -5.57 2.31
C GLU A 67 20.89 -6.47 2.49
N CYS A 68 19.71 -5.91 2.76
CA CYS A 68 18.47 -6.68 2.75
C CYS A 68 18.08 -7.21 1.34
N PRO A 69 17.31 -8.31 1.25
CA PRO A 69 16.79 -8.84 -0.02
C PRO A 69 15.95 -7.79 -0.77
N LYS A 70 16.08 -7.73 -2.10
CA LYS A 70 15.32 -6.78 -2.93
C LYS A 70 13.81 -6.99 -2.82
N GLU A 71 13.40 -8.22 -2.56
CA GLU A 71 12.02 -8.63 -2.34
C GLU A 71 11.39 -7.88 -1.15
N TRP A 72 12.19 -7.49 -0.14
CA TRP A 72 11.68 -6.72 0.99
C TRP A 72 11.37 -5.28 0.58
N THR A 73 12.22 -4.64 -0.22
CA THR A 73 11.92 -3.33 -0.79
C THR A 73 10.66 -3.40 -1.64
N GLU A 74 10.52 -4.42 -2.49
CA GLU A 74 9.33 -4.61 -3.30
C GLU A 74 8.07 -4.87 -2.46
N LEU A 75 8.20 -5.60 -1.34
CA LEU A 75 7.10 -5.84 -0.39
C LEU A 75 6.56 -4.52 0.17
N TYR A 76 7.41 -3.66 0.72
CA TYR A 76 6.99 -2.36 1.25
C TYR A 76 6.52 -1.41 0.14
N PHE A 77 7.10 -1.50 -1.05
CA PHE A 77 6.67 -0.72 -2.21
C PHE A 77 5.24 -1.09 -2.64
N ALA A 78 4.99 -2.39 -2.82
CA ALA A 78 3.68 -2.94 -3.14
C ALA A 78 2.65 -2.53 -2.08
N PHE A 79 2.97 -2.67 -0.80
CA PHE A 79 2.11 -2.25 0.30
C PHE A 79 1.80 -0.75 0.25
N SER A 80 2.81 0.09 0.02
CA SER A 80 2.62 1.53 -0.11
C SER A 80 1.72 1.90 -1.30
N CYS A 81 1.86 1.20 -2.44
CA CYS A 81 0.98 1.37 -3.60
C CYS A 81 -0.48 1.02 -3.27
N ILE A 82 -0.73 -0.09 -2.55
CA ILE A 82 -2.07 -0.51 -2.16
C ILE A 82 -2.76 0.60 -1.35
N TRP A 83 -2.07 1.18 -0.37
CA TRP A 83 -2.62 2.24 0.45
C TRP A 83 -2.71 3.57 -0.28
N ALA A 84 -1.72 3.93 -1.11
CA ALA A 84 -1.75 5.16 -1.88
C ALA A 84 -2.93 5.19 -2.86
N PHE A 85 -3.15 4.11 -3.62
CA PHE A 85 -4.15 4.07 -4.70
C PHE A 85 -5.51 3.52 -4.25
N GLY A 86 -5.52 2.56 -3.34
CA GLY A 86 -6.73 1.87 -2.90
C GLY A 86 -7.49 2.58 -1.78
N SER A 87 -6.84 3.46 -1.01
CA SER A 87 -7.46 4.10 0.16
C SER A 87 -8.70 4.94 -0.15
N SER A 88 -8.78 5.51 -1.36
CA SER A 88 -9.89 6.38 -1.79
C SER A 88 -11.08 5.62 -2.39
N THR A 89 -10.95 4.30 -2.56
CA THR A 89 -12.04 3.43 -2.98
C THR A 89 -12.99 3.16 -1.82
N PHE A 90 -14.28 3.01 -2.12
CA PHE A 90 -15.32 2.86 -1.10
C PHE A 90 -16.38 1.88 -1.55
N LYS A 91 -17.22 1.46 -0.60
CA LYS A 91 -18.40 0.67 -0.90
C LYS A 91 -19.59 1.59 -1.14
N ASP A 92 -20.18 1.53 -2.33
CA ASP A 92 -21.48 2.16 -2.60
C ASP A 92 -22.62 1.17 -2.35
N GLN A 93 -23.85 1.53 -2.73
CA GLN A 93 -25.03 0.69 -2.49
C GLN A 93 -24.99 -0.65 -3.23
N LEU A 94 -24.26 -0.73 -4.35
CA LEU A 94 -24.27 -1.88 -5.26
C LEU A 94 -22.92 -2.59 -5.28
N ILE A 95 -21.83 -1.84 -5.29
CA ILE A 95 -20.48 -2.34 -5.55
C ILE A 95 -19.54 -1.94 -4.42
N ASP A 96 -18.81 -2.94 -3.94
CA ASP A 96 -17.66 -2.72 -3.06
C ASP A 96 -16.41 -2.45 -3.91
N TRP A 97 -16.17 -1.18 -4.25
CA TRP A 97 -15.04 -0.81 -5.11
C TRP A 97 -13.68 -1.07 -4.44
N ARG A 98 -13.64 -1.11 -3.11
CA ARG A 98 -12.44 -1.49 -2.35
C ARG A 98 -12.13 -2.96 -2.54
N ASN A 99 -13.15 -3.82 -2.49
CA ASN A 99 -12.99 -5.23 -2.80
C ASN A 99 -12.65 -5.46 -4.29
N GLU A 100 -13.25 -4.72 -5.23
CA GLU A 100 -12.90 -4.81 -6.65
C GLU A 100 -11.44 -4.39 -6.92
N PHE A 101 -10.95 -3.34 -6.25
CA PHE A 101 -9.53 -3.00 -6.28
C PHE A 101 -8.66 -4.14 -5.77
N SER A 102 -9.04 -4.76 -4.65
CA SER A 102 -8.31 -5.91 -4.07
C SER A 102 -8.21 -7.08 -5.05
N LYS A 103 -9.34 -7.46 -5.68
CA LYS A 103 -9.37 -8.55 -6.67
C LYS A 103 -8.52 -8.23 -7.88
N TRP A 104 -8.63 -7.01 -8.41
CA TRP A 104 -7.81 -6.59 -9.54
C TRP A 104 -6.32 -6.62 -9.20
N TRP A 105 -5.93 -6.07 -8.05
CA TRP A 105 -4.54 -6.08 -7.59
C TRP A 105 -3.96 -7.50 -7.54
N LEU A 106 -4.67 -8.45 -6.94
CA LEU A 106 -4.25 -9.84 -6.83
C LEU A 106 -4.13 -10.54 -8.19
N ASN A 107 -4.92 -10.13 -9.18
CA ASN A 107 -4.82 -10.64 -10.54
C ASN A 107 -3.65 -10.02 -11.33
N GLU A 108 -3.47 -8.71 -11.20
CA GLU A 108 -2.46 -7.93 -11.92
C GLU A 108 -1.05 -8.20 -11.40
N PHE A 109 -0.87 -8.13 -10.07
CA PHE A 109 0.43 -8.21 -9.42
C PHE A 109 0.57 -9.51 -8.65
N LYS A 110 1.34 -10.45 -9.20
CA LYS A 110 1.52 -11.81 -8.65
C LYS A 110 2.80 -12.02 -7.86
N THR A 111 3.70 -11.03 -7.86
CA THR A 111 5.01 -11.15 -7.20
C THR A 111 4.87 -11.23 -5.68
N ILE A 112 4.06 -10.34 -5.09
CA ILE A 112 3.78 -10.32 -3.66
C ILE A 112 2.50 -11.11 -3.38
N LYS A 113 2.63 -12.17 -2.57
CA LYS A 113 1.52 -13.06 -2.25
C LYS A 113 0.84 -12.65 -0.94
N PHE A 114 -0.49 -12.65 -0.95
CA PHE A 114 -1.32 -12.40 0.22
C PHE A 114 -1.95 -13.71 0.71
N PRO A 115 -2.33 -13.79 2.00
CA PRO A 115 -3.10 -14.92 2.50
C PRO A 115 -4.44 -15.07 1.76
N PRO A 116 -5.00 -16.30 1.66
CA PRO A 116 -6.16 -16.58 0.81
C PRO A 116 -7.48 -16.06 1.39
N SER A 117 -7.53 -15.75 2.68
CA SER A 117 -8.70 -15.17 3.33
C SER A 117 -8.72 -13.64 3.17
N GLY A 118 -9.89 -13.02 3.15
CA GLY A 118 -10.00 -11.55 3.15
C GLY A 118 -9.46 -10.87 1.88
N THR A 119 -9.15 -9.60 2.03
CA THR A 119 -8.68 -8.67 1.00
C THR A 119 -7.25 -8.23 1.30
N ILE A 120 -6.57 -7.62 0.33
CA ILE A 120 -5.22 -7.06 0.53
C ILE A 120 -5.16 -5.96 1.61
N PHE A 121 -6.30 -5.42 2.03
CA PHE A 121 -6.39 -4.40 3.07
C PHE A 121 -6.52 -4.98 4.49
N ASP A 122 -6.80 -6.28 4.61
CA ASP A 122 -7.02 -6.93 5.91
C ASP A 122 -5.70 -7.32 6.61
N TYR A 123 -4.56 -7.03 5.97
CA TYR A 123 -3.24 -7.43 6.42
C TYR A 123 -2.28 -6.26 6.58
N TYR A 124 -1.37 -6.38 7.55
CA TYR A 124 -0.20 -5.53 7.73
C TYR A 124 1.09 -6.32 7.52
N ILE A 125 2.20 -5.63 7.24
CA ILE A 125 3.51 -6.26 7.18
C ILE A 125 4.09 -6.33 8.60
N ASP A 126 4.34 -7.54 9.06
CA ASP A 126 5.15 -7.75 10.25
C ASP A 126 6.62 -7.44 9.97
N ASN A 127 7.20 -6.52 10.73
CA ASN A 127 8.55 -6.03 10.45
C ASN A 127 9.64 -7.06 10.78
N ASP A 128 9.37 -8.01 11.67
CA ASP A 128 10.37 -9.02 12.02
C ASP A 128 10.39 -10.16 11.00
N THR A 129 9.21 -10.69 10.66
CA THR A 129 9.09 -11.86 9.78
C THR A 129 8.93 -11.50 8.30
N LYS A 130 8.64 -10.22 7.98
CA LYS A 130 8.32 -9.73 6.63
C LYS A 130 7.14 -10.46 5.98
N LYS A 131 6.18 -10.90 6.79
CA LYS A 131 4.96 -11.58 6.36
C LYS A 131 3.73 -10.70 6.54
N PHE A 132 2.69 -11.00 5.80
CA PHE A 132 1.37 -10.43 6.01
C PHE A 132 0.65 -11.12 7.16
N LEU A 133 0.35 -10.37 8.21
CA LEU A 133 -0.46 -10.80 9.35
C LEU A 133 -1.77 -10.01 9.38
N PRO A 134 -2.89 -10.61 9.84
CA PRO A 134 -4.18 -9.93 9.85
C PRO A 134 -4.19 -8.78 10.87
N TRP A 135 -4.79 -7.64 10.52
CA TRP A 135 -4.89 -6.49 11.44
C TRP A 135 -5.56 -6.83 12.77
N ASN A 136 -6.46 -7.83 12.79
CA ASN A 136 -7.13 -8.30 13.99
C ASN A 136 -6.18 -8.76 15.10
N GLU A 137 -4.96 -9.21 14.78
CA GLU A 137 -3.95 -9.57 15.78
C GLU A 137 -3.36 -8.36 16.52
N ARG A 138 -3.51 -7.15 15.96
CA ARG A 138 -3.07 -5.88 16.58
C ARG A 138 -4.19 -5.14 17.30
N LEU A 139 -5.43 -5.62 17.19
CA LEU A 139 -6.56 -4.98 17.87
C LEU A 139 -6.62 -5.46 19.31
N GLU A 140 -6.60 -4.52 20.25
CA GLU A 140 -6.99 -4.80 21.62
C GLU A 140 -8.50 -5.08 21.68
N ILE A 141 -8.90 -5.94 22.62
CA ILE A 141 -10.32 -6.23 22.83
C ILE A 141 -10.98 -4.93 23.29
N PHE A 142 -11.98 -4.47 22.53
CA PHE A 142 -12.74 -3.29 22.89
C PHE A 142 -13.34 -3.43 24.30
N GLN A 143 -13.05 -2.47 25.17
CA GLN A 143 -13.69 -2.32 26.47
C GLN A 143 -14.53 -1.05 26.45
N LEU A 144 -15.86 -1.21 26.60
CA LEU A 144 -16.76 -0.08 26.76
C LEU A 144 -16.58 0.47 28.17
N ASP A 145 -15.95 1.63 28.27
CA ASP A 145 -15.94 2.40 29.50
C ASP A 145 -17.29 3.14 29.63
N MET A 146 -18.14 2.69 30.56
CA MET A 146 -19.44 3.30 30.79
C MET A 146 -19.34 4.70 31.43
N ASP A 147 -18.16 5.09 31.93
CA ASP A 147 -17.91 6.41 32.52
C ASP A 147 -17.48 7.44 31.45
N ILE A 148 -17.23 7.01 30.21
CA ILE A 148 -16.90 7.88 29.08
C ILE A 148 -18.16 8.06 28.20
N PRO A 149 -18.69 9.28 28.03
CA PRO A 149 -19.82 9.53 27.15
C PRO A 149 -19.49 9.11 25.70
N LEU A 150 -20.44 8.45 25.03
CA LEU A 150 -20.30 8.13 23.61
C LEU A 150 -20.20 9.44 22.79
N GLN A 151 -19.06 9.63 22.11
CA GLN A 151 -18.77 10.80 21.25
C GLN A 151 -19.26 10.63 19.82
#